data_AF-A0A924W377-F1
#
_entry.id   AF-A0A924W377-F1
#
_cell.length_a   1.000
_cell.length_b   1.000
_cell.length_c   1.000
_cell.angle_alpha   90.00
_cell.angle_beta   90.00
_cell.angle_gamma   90.00
#
_symmetry.space_group_name_H-M   'P 1'
#
loop_
_entity.id
_entity.type
_entity.pdbx_description
1 polymer ?
#
loop_
_entity_poly.entity_id
_entity_poly.type
_entity_poly.pdbx_seq_one_letter_code
_entity_poly.pdbx_strand_id
1 'polypeptide(L)'
;MDSVANGIVAGLDISKEHLDLGFWPAQAPVSYSYDKDGLAELIGRLLEAKVSLVVLEATGGLEIRVAAELSAGGVPVAVVNPRQVRDFARGVGKLAKNDRIDAVVLARFGQAVKPPARPLPSEEQRRLGELVSRRRQLVEMHTAELNRMGRASSKPVLQSHKDLLKAIERQLADLDQQIRDAIKESPAWMAKAELYDSVPGIGEQTACALVAELPELGTLNRGQITALAGLAPYDNDSGARRGKRSIRGGRAAVRAILYMATLAATRWNPVIQAYYYKLKEAGKLHKVAMVACMRKLLTILNVMAATNSMWIGGKVSKTT
;
A
#
# COMPACT_ATOMS: atom_id res chain seq x y z
N MET A 1 -35.95 12.66 17.66
CA MET A 1 -35.43 11.55 18.48
C MET A 1 -34.69 10.60 17.54
N ASP A 2 -33.43 10.89 17.24
CA ASP A 2 -32.57 9.98 16.48
C ASP A 2 -31.48 9.48 17.42
N SER A 3 -31.80 8.48 18.25
CA SER A 3 -30.81 7.74 19.02
C SER A 3 -30.16 6.70 18.09
N VAL A 4 -29.30 7.18 17.18
CA VAL A 4 -28.35 6.27 16.52
C VAL A 4 -27.36 5.87 17.59
N ALA A 5 -27.43 4.62 18.05
CA ALA A 5 -26.45 4.04 18.95
C ALA A 5 -25.05 4.19 18.32
N ASN A 6 -24.30 5.22 18.73
CA ASN A 6 -22.89 5.33 18.38
C ASN A 6 -22.19 4.19 19.14
N GLY A 7 -21.94 3.08 18.45
CA GLY A 7 -21.23 1.93 19.00
C GLY A 7 -19.85 2.33 19.51
N ILE A 8 -19.34 1.61 20.51
CA ILE A 8 -18.01 1.87 21.06
C ILE A 8 -16.98 1.63 19.95
N VAL A 9 -16.08 2.57 19.75
CA VAL A 9 -14.93 2.44 18.85
C VAL A 9 -13.69 2.29 19.70
N ALA A 10 -12.78 1.40 19.32
CA ALA A 10 -11.50 1.26 19.96
C ALA A 10 -10.37 1.72 19.03
N GLY A 11 -9.28 2.18 19.63
CA GLY A 11 -8.03 2.48 18.96
C GLY A 11 -6.93 1.70 19.65
N LEU A 12 -6.02 1.15 18.86
CA LEU A 12 -4.94 0.31 19.36
C LEU A 12 -3.62 0.81 18.78
N ASP A 13 -2.74 1.27 19.68
CA ASP A 13 -1.36 1.60 19.35
C ASP A 13 -0.47 0.38 19.61
N ILE A 14 0.46 0.10 18.70
CA ILE A 14 1.20 -1.16 18.65
C ILE A 14 2.69 -0.88 18.74
N SER A 15 3.33 -1.50 19.73
CA SER A 15 4.77 -1.57 19.87
C SER A 15 5.25 -3.03 19.81
N LYS A 16 6.57 -3.24 19.90
CA LYS A 16 7.16 -4.59 19.88
C LYS A 16 6.77 -5.43 21.11
N GLU A 17 6.49 -4.79 22.23
CA GLU A 17 6.27 -5.46 23.52
C GLU A 17 4.83 -5.29 24.01
N HIS A 18 4.16 -4.21 23.62
CA HIS A 18 2.86 -3.81 24.16
C HIS A 18 1.84 -3.44 23.09
N LEU A 19 0.57 -3.66 23.45
CA LEU A 19 -0.64 -3.29 22.72
C LEU A 19 -1.45 -2.33 23.59
N ASP A 20 -1.44 -1.04 23.29
CA ASP A 20 -2.14 -0.02 24.07
C ASP A 20 -3.54 0.23 23.51
N LEU A 21 -4.55 -0.12 24.30
CA LEU A 21 -5.96 -0.05 23.94
C LEU A 21 -6.63 1.20 24.53
N GLY A 22 -7.30 1.98 23.67
CA GLY A 22 -8.16 3.09 24.06
C GLY A 22 -9.57 2.91 23.49
N PHE A 23 -10.58 3.36 24.23
CA PHE A 23 -11.99 3.33 23.79
C PHE A 23 -12.54 4.74 23.57
N TRP A 24 -13.56 4.85 22.73
CA TRP A 24 -14.34 6.05 22.53
C TRP A 24 -15.84 5.75 22.38
N PRO A 25 -16.74 6.46 23.11
CA PRO A 25 -16.47 7.41 24.20
C PRO A 25 -15.76 6.75 25.41
N ALA A 26 -14.95 7.54 26.13
CA ALA A 26 -13.76 7.08 26.85
C ALA A 26 -13.96 6.07 27.99
N GLN A 27 -13.11 5.03 28.01
CA GLN A 27 -12.71 4.26 29.19
C GLN A 27 -11.22 4.51 29.46
N ALA A 28 -10.73 4.16 30.66
CA ALA A 28 -9.30 4.21 30.96
C ALA A 28 -8.52 3.32 29.97
N PRO A 29 -7.39 3.80 29.39
CA PRO A 29 -6.59 3.00 28.48
C PRO A 29 -5.96 1.82 29.23
N VAL A 30 -5.88 0.67 28.56
CA VAL A 30 -5.34 -0.58 29.09
C VAL A 30 -4.25 -1.09 28.16
N SER A 31 -3.17 -1.62 28.70
CA SER A 31 -2.05 -2.16 27.92
C SER A 31 -2.05 -3.69 28.04
N TYR A 32 -1.84 -4.39 26.93
CA TYR A 32 -1.66 -5.85 26.86
C TYR A 32 -0.27 -6.19 26.32
N SER A 33 0.21 -7.42 26.50
CA SER A 33 1.45 -7.89 25.88
C SER A 33 1.25 -8.24 24.40
N TYR A 34 2.31 -8.14 23.59
CA TYR A 34 2.33 -8.52 22.17
C TYR A 34 2.45 -10.06 21.94
N ASP A 35 2.28 -10.87 22.98
CA ASP A 35 2.32 -12.33 22.86
C ASP A 35 0.92 -12.92 22.55
N LYS A 36 0.83 -14.25 22.51
CA LYS A 36 -0.41 -14.96 22.21
C LYS A 36 -1.48 -14.75 23.29
N ASP A 37 -1.07 -14.69 24.55
CA ASP A 37 -1.98 -14.61 25.70
C ASP A 37 -2.53 -13.19 25.81
N GLY A 38 -1.68 -12.16 25.67
CA GLY A 38 -2.10 -10.76 25.64
C GLY A 38 -3.05 -10.45 24.48
N LEU A 39 -2.86 -11.07 23.31
CA LEU A 39 -3.79 -10.94 22.18
C LEU A 39 -5.15 -11.61 22.46
N ALA A 40 -5.17 -12.77 23.12
CA ALA A 40 -6.41 -13.45 23.49
C ALA A 40 -7.20 -12.62 24.53
N GLU A 41 -6.53 -12.07 25.53
CA GLU A 41 -7.14 -11.16 26.52
C GLU A 41 -7.69 -9.89 25.87
N LEU A 42 -6.93 -9.29 24.96
CA LEU A 42 -7.35 -8.11 24.18
C LEU A 42 -8.63 -8.41 23.39
N ILE A 43 -8.68 -9.53 22.65
CA ILE A 43 -9.86 -9.94 21.87
C ILE A 43 -11.07 -10.12 22.79
N GLY A 44 -10.89 -10.82 23.92
CA GLY A 44 -11.94 -11.02 24.92
C GLY A 44 -12.51 -9.69 25.41
N ARG A 45 -11.65 -8.73 25.73
CA ARG A 45 -12.06 -7.38 26.17
C ARG A 45 -12.85 -6.61 25.10
N LEU A 46 -12.42 -6.70 23.84
CA LEU A 46 -13.07 -6.01 22.72
C LEU A 46 -14.47 -6.57 22.43
N LEU A 47 -14.63 -7.89 22.52
CA LEU A 47 -15.91 -8.57 22.38
C LEU A 47 -16.87 -8.27 23.53
N GLU A 48 -16.37 -8.29 24.77
CA GLU A 48 -17.13 -7.91 25.97
C GLU A 48 -17.66 -6.47 25.84
N ALA A 49 -16.80 -5.55 25.38
CA ALA A 49 -17.15 -4.15 25.16
C ALA A 49 -18.03 -3.91 23.93
N LYS A 50 -18.33 -4.95 23.11
CA LYS A 50 -19.14 -4.86 21.88
C LYS A 50 -18.64 -3.76 20.94
N VAL A 51 -17.33 -3.71 20.74
CA VAL A 51 -16.70 -2.71 19.88
C VAL A 51 -17.19 -2.86 18.45
N SER A 52 -17.64 -1.75 17.86
CA SER A 52 -18.10 -1.67 16.49
C SER A 52 -16.96 -1.57 15.46
N LEU A 53 -15.81 -1.06 15.88
CA LEU A 53 -14.61 -0.91 15.05
C LEU A 53 -13.36 -0.73 15.92
N VAL A 54 -12.28 -1.44 15.58
CA VAL A 54 -10.93 -1.20 16.10
C VAL A 54 -10.09 -0.49 15.04
N VAL A 55 -9.45 0.61 15.41
CA VAL A 55 -8.56 1.38 14.53
C VAL A 55 -7.10 1.15 14.91
N LEU A 56 -6.31 0.70 13.94
CA LEU A 56 -4.88 0.47 14.05
C LEU A 56 -4.12 1.45 13.17
N GLU A 57 -2.98 1.96 13.61
CA GLU A 57 -2.05 2.68 12.73
C GLU A 57 -1.14 1.68 11.98
N ALA A 58 -0.82 1.98 10.71
CA ALA A 58 0.18 1.20 9.98
C ALA A 58 1.61 1.47 10.51
N THR A 59 2.16 0.55 11.29
CA THR A 59 3.45 0.66 12.01
C THR A 59 4.45 -0.42 11.60
N GLY A 60 4.94 -0.35 10.36
CA GLY A 60 6.11 -1.13 9.94
C GLY A 60 5.93 -2.65 9.92
N GLY A 61 4.70 -3.17 10.04
CA GLY A 61 4.35 -4.58 9.83
C GLY A 61 3.79 -5.30 11.07
N LEU A 62 4.00 -4.78 12.29
CA LEU A 62 3.47 -5.40 13.52
C LEU A 62 1.94 -5.42 13.52
N GLU A 63 1.33 -4.38 12.97
CA GLU A 63 -0.12 -4.25 12.83
C GLU A 63 -0.77 -5.35 11.99
N ILE A 64 -0.01 -6.00 11.11
CA ILE A 64 -0.55 -7.03 10.21
C ILE A 64 -0.97 -8.26 11.02
N ARG A 65 -0.12 -8.70 11.96
CA ARG A 65 -0.43 -9.82 12.85
C ARG A 65 -1.61 -9.47 13.76
N VAL A 66 -1.57 -8.30 14.39
CA VAL A 66 -2.62 -7.89 15.32
C VAL A 66 -3.97 -7.75 14.61
N ALA A 67 -3.99 -7.11 13.44
CA ALA A 67 -5.19 -7.05 12.61
C ALA A 67 -5.73 -8.45 12.30
N ALA A 68 -4.86 -9.37 11.88
CA ALA A 68 -5.16 -10.78 11.62
C ALA A 68 -5.87 -11.48 12.77
N GLU A 69 -5.30 -11.42 13.96
CA GLU A 69 -5.88 -12.09 15.12
C GLU A 69 -7.23 -11.47 15.52
N LEU A 70 -7.32 -10.13 15.52
CA LEU A 70 -8.54 -9.41 15.86
C LEU A 70 -9.72 -9.77 14.94
N SER A 71 -9.50 -9.76 13.62
CA SER A 71 -10.58 -10.08 12.69
C SER A 71 -10.90 -11.58 12.66
N ALA A 72 -9.94 -12.46 12.93
CA ALA A 72 -10.21 -13.89 13.11
C ALA A 72 -11.07 -14.14 14.36
N GLY A 73 -10.89 -13.32 15.39
CA GLY A 73 -11.77 -13.24 16.57
C GLY A 73 -13.11 -12.54 16.33
N GLY A 74 -13.46 -12.18 15.09
CA GLY A 74 -14.73 -11.55 14.73
C GLY A 74 -14.82 -10.05 15.04
N VAL A 75 -13.70 -9.40 15.34
CA VAL A 75 -13.66 -7.95 15.63
C VAL A 75 -13.44 -7.16 14.34
N PRO A 76 -14.29 -6.17 14.00
CA PRO A 76 -14.07 -5.33 12.83
C PRO A 76 -12.84 -4.44 12.98
N VAL A 77 -11.91 -4.49 12.02
CA VAL A 77 -10.62 -3.76 12.08
C VAL A 77 -10.42 -2.83 10.88
N ALA A 78 -9.95 -1.62 11.14
CA ALA A 78 -9.47 -0.68 10.14
C ALA A 78 -8.01 -0.27 10.40
N VAL A 79 -7.13 -0.58 9.45
CA VAL A 79 -5.75 -0.07 9.44
C VAL A 79 -5.71 1.27 8.71
N VAL A 80 -5.28 2.33 9.40
CA VAL A 80 -5.30 3.71 8.92
C VAL A 80 -3.91 4.27 8.72
N ASN A 81 -3.83 5.37 7.97
CA ASN A 81 -2.56 6.01 7.66
C ASN A 81 -2.06 6.84 8.86
N PRO A 82 -0.82 6.60 9.36
CA PRO A 82 -0.14 7.40 10.38
C PRO A 82 -0.33 8.90 10.26
N ARG A 83 -0.22 9.40 9.03
CA ARG A 83 -0.31 10.82 8.74
C ARG A 83 -1.71 11.37 8.99
N GLN A 84 -2.76 10.63 8.65
CA GLN A 84 -4.14 11.09 8.85
C GLN A 84 -4.48 11.16 10.33
N VAL A 85 -4.05 10.17 11.10
CA VAL A 85 -4.22 10.15 12.57
C VAL A 85 -3.48 11.33 13.19
N ARG A 86 -2.23 11.58 12.75
CA ARG A 86 -1.43 12.72 13.24
C ARG A 86 -2.01 14.08 12.87
N ASP A 87 -2.49 14.24 11.64
CA ASP A 87 -3.14 15.48 11.19
C ASP A 87 -4.46 15.71 11.97
N PHE A 88 -5.20 14.64 12.27
CA PHE A 88 -6.38 14.69 13.13
C PHE A 88 -6.04 15.06 14.57
N ALA A 89 -5.00 14.44 15.17
CA ALA A 89 -4.54 14.72 16.53
C ALA A 89 -4.21 16.21 16.71
N ARG A 90 -3.49 16.79 15.74
CA ARG A 90 -3.19 18.23 15.67
C ARG A 90 -4.47 19.07 15.58
N GLY A 91 -5.41 18.68 14.73
CA GLY A 91 -6.69 19.38 14.56
C GLY A 91 -7.55 19.41 15.82
N VAL A 92 -7.45 18.39 16.68
CA VAL A 92 -8.18 18.33 17.96
C VAL A 92 -7.38 18.81 19.17
N GLY A 93 -6.22 19.44 18.96
CA GLY A 93 -5.40 20.05 20.02
C GLY A 93 -4.63 19.05 20.89
N LYS A 94 -4.52 17.77 20.50
CA LYS A 94 -3.72 16.76 21.20
C LYS A 94 -2.31 16.73 20.61
N LEU A 95 -1.39 17.46 21.24
CA LEU A 95 0.00 17.65 20.79
C LEU A 95 1.03 16.82 21.55
N ALA A 96 0.68 16.31 22.74
CA ALA A 96 1.57 15.48 23.54
C ALA A 96 1.55 14.03 23.03
N LYS A 97 2.74 13.48 22.74
CA LYS A 97 2.94 12.06 22.43
C LYS A 97 2.95 11.26 23.73
N ASN A 98 1.96 10.40 23.92
CA ASN A 98 1.97 9.35 24.91
C ASN A 98 1.20 8.19 24.29
N ASP A 99 1.78 7.00 24.28
CA ASP A 99 1.27 5.79 23.63
C ASP A 99 -0.22 5.52 24.02
N ARG A 100 -0.57 5.78 25.29
CA ARG A 100 -1.96 5.66 25.78
C ARG A 100 -2.90 6.75 25.27
N ILE A 101 -2.39 7.97 25.06
CA ILE A 101 -3.17 9.08 24.47
C ILE A 101 -3.38 8.80 22.98
N ASP A 102 -2.40 8.21 22.31
CA ASP A 102 -2.42 7.88 20.89
C ASP A 102 -3.47 6.79 20.59
N ALA A 103 -3.61 5.77 21.44
CA ALA A 103 -4.69 4.78 21.35
C ALA A 103 -6.10 5.41 21.44
N VAL A 104 -6.31 6.37 22.36
CA VAL A 104 -7.59 7.09 22.47
C VAL A 104 -7.82 8.03 21.28
N VAL A 105 -6.75 8.64 20.74
CA VAL A 105 -6.82 9.45 19.52
C VAL A 105 -7.25 8.60 18.32
N LEU A 106 -6.73 7.38 18.19
CA LEU A 106 -7.13 6.42 17.17
C LEU A 106 -8.62 6.05 17.28
N ALA A 107 -9.11 5.79 18.50
CA ALA A 107 -10.52 5.51 18.74
C ALA A 107 -11.41 6.70 18.31
N ARG A 108 -11.01 7.92 18.69
CA ARG A 108 -11.69 9.16 18.31
C ARG A 108 -11.70 9.37 16.80
N PHE A 109 -10.56 9.11 16.15
CA PHE A 109 -10.42 9.16 14.69
C PHE A 109 -11.39 8.18 14.03
N GLY A 110 -11.46 6.94 14.53
CA GLY A 110 -12.41 5.93 14.04
C GLY A 110 -13.86 6.36 14.12
N GLN A 111 -14.27 6.95 15.26
CA GLN A 111 -15.63 7.47 15.43
C GLN A 111 -15.95 8.61 14.46
N ALA A 112 -15.00 9.52 14.23
CA ALA A 112 -15.20 10.70 13.41
C ALA A 112 -15.12 10.40 11.90
N VAL A 113 -14.13 9.60 11.48
CA VAL A 113 -13.82 9.33 10.06
C VAL A 113 -14.54 8.08 9.55
N LYS A 114 -14.90 7.16 10.43
CA LYS A 114 -15.55 5.87 10.11
C LYS A 114 -14.83 5.13 8.97
N PRO A 115 -13.52 4.84 9.13
CA PRO A 115 -12.78 4.14 8.09
C PRO A 115 -13.40 2.75 7.86
N PRO A 116 -13.48 2.28 6.61
CA PRO A 116 -14.05 0.97 6.33
C PRO A 116 -13.19 -0.12 6.98
N ALA A 117 -13.84 -1.04 7.68
CA ALA A 117 -13.18 -2.26 8.12
C ALA A 117 -12.70 -3.02 6.90
N ARG A 118 -11.43 -3.45 6.90
CA ARG A 118 -10.89 -4.27 5.81
C ARG A 118 -10.82 -5.72 6.26
N PRO A 119 -11.28 -6.67 5.44
CA PRO A 119 -11.11 -8.07 5.74
C PRO A 119 -9.63 -8.41 5.81
N LEU A 120 -9.32 -9.47 6.56
CA LEU A 120 -7.96 -9.97 6.65
C LEU A 120 -7.43 -10.38 5.30
N PRO A 121 -6.16 -10.05 5.02
CA PRO A 121 -5.47 -10.77 3.98
C PRO A 121 -5.41 -12.25 4.38
N SER A 122 -5.74 -13.15 3.45
CA SER A 122 -5.58 -14.59 3.67
C SER A 122 -4.12 -14.93 3.97
N GLU A 123 -3.85 -16.12 4.51
CA GLU A 123 -2.47 -16.57 4.74
C GLU A 123 -1.62 -16.51 3.46
N GLU A 124 -2.21 -16.92 2.33
CA GLU A 124 -1.59 -16.86 1.03
C GLU A 124 -1.30 -15.41 0.61
N GLN A 125 -2.22 -14.47 0.87
CA GLN A 125 -2.00 -13.05 0.56
C GLN A 125 -0.88 -12.44 1.40
N ARG A 126 -0.79 -12.82 2.68
CA ARG A 126 0.31 -12.40 3.56
C ARG A 126 1.64 -12.93 3.05
N ARG A 127 1.71 -14.23 2.76
CA ARG A 127 2.92 -14.89 2.22
C ARG A 127 3.38 -14.26 0.91
N LEU A 128 2.46 -14.01 -0.03
CA LEU A 128 2.78 -13.34 -1.30
C LEU A 128 3.30 -11.91 -1.06
N GLY A 129 2.67 -11.16 -0.15
CA GLY A 129 3.11 -9.82 0.24
C GLY A 129 4.52 -9.80 0.83
N GLU A 130 4.86 -10.79 1.66
CA GLU A 130 6.21 -10.94 2.22
C GLU A 130 7.27 -11.21 1.15
N LEU A 131 6.99 -12.12 0.21
CA LEU A 131 7.89 -12.42 -0.91
C LEU A 131 8.16 -11.18 -1.76
N VAL A 132 7.12 -10.43 -2.13
CA VAL A 132 7.23 -9.19 -2.92
C VAL A 132 7.97 -8.10 -2.16
N SER A 133 7.70 -7.96 -0.85
CA SER A 133 8.42 -7.02 0.02
C SER A 133 9.91 -7.36 0.11
N ARG A 134 10.25 -8.63 0.30
CA ARG A 134 11.66 -9.08 0.36
C ARG A 134 12.38 -8.86 -0.96
N ARG A 135 11.72 -9.16 -2.08
CA ARG A 135 12.25 -8.88 -3.42
C ARG A 135 12.56 -7.40 -3.60
N ARG A 136 11.66 -6.51 -3.18
CA ARG A 136 11.88 -5.04 -3.22
C ARG A 136 13.13 -4.65 -2.43
N GLN A 137 13.30 -5.18 -1.23
CA GLN A 137 14.50 -4.91 -0.41
C GLN A 137 15.79 -5.36 -1.12
N LEU A 138 15.78 -6.53 -1.77
CA LEU A 138 16.93 -7.01 -2.53
C LEU A 138 17.23 -6.15 -3.77
N VAL A 139 16.21 -5.63 -4.46
CA VAL A 139 16.41 -4.67 -5.58
C VAL A 139 17.03 -3.36 -5.08
N GLU A 140 16.62 -2.87 -3.90
CA GLU A 140 17.22 -1.70 -3.27
C GLU A 140 18.69 -1.96 -2.89
N MET A 141 18.98 -3.11 -2.27
CA MET A 141 20.35 -3.53 -1.94
C MET A 141 21.22 -3.67 -3.20
N HIS A 142 20.70 -4.31 -4.26
CA HIS A 142 21.38 -4.47 -5.53
C HIS A 142 21.76 -3.10 -6.14
N THR A 143 20.82 -2.15 -6.14
CA THR A 143 21.05 -0.80 -6.66
C THR A 143 22.08 -0.04 -5.83
N ALA A 144 22.00 -0.14 -4.49
CA ALA A 144 22.97 0.46 -3.60
C ALA A 144 24.38 -0.10 -3.85
N GLU A 145 24.47 -1.41 -4.07
CA GLU A 145 25.74 -2.10 -4.28
C GLU A 145 26.37 -1.80 -5.63
N LEU A 146 25.59 -1.74 -6.72
CA LEU A 146 26.06 -1.25 -8.01
C LEU A 146 26.65 0.16 -7.93
N ASN A 147 25.97 1.06 -7.21
CA ASN A 147 26.45 2.44 -7.03
C ASN A 147 27.76 2.51 -6.22
N ARG A 148 27.95 1.62 -5.24
CA ARG A 148 29.20 1.50 -4.47
C ARG A 148 30.33 0.96 -5.33
N MET A 149 30.05 -0.12 -6.09
CA MET A 149 31.00 -0.71 -7.02
C MET A 149 31.50 0.31 -8.05
N GLY A 150 30.61 1.15 -8.58
CA GLY A 150 30.98 2.21 -9.52
C GLY A 150 31.94 3.28 -8.97
N ARG A 151 32.15 3.33 -7.64
CA ARG A 151 33.11 4.22 -6.98
C ARG A 151 34.38 3.50 -6.49
N ALA A 152 34.42 2.17 -6.56
CA ALA A 152 35.56 1.38 -6.12
C ALA A 152 36.63 1.31 -7.22
N SER A 153 37.90 1.42 -6.82
CA SER A 153 39.06 1.33 -7.73
C SER A 153 39.96 0.12 -7.46
N SER A 154 39.98 -0.37 -6.21
CA SER A 154 40.77 -1.52 -5.79
C SER A 154 40.19 -2.83 -6.33
N LYS A 155 41.04 -3.66 -6.98
CA LYS A 155 40.64 -4.96 -7.54
C LYS A 155 39.98 -5.89 -6.50
N PRO A 156 40.55 -6.09 -5.29
CA PRO A 156 39.88 -6.86 -4.23
C PRO A 156 38.49 -6.33 -3.85
N VAL A 157 38.32 -5.01 -3.76
CA VAL A 157 37.04 -4.38 -3.39
C VAL A 157 36.01 -4.55 -4.50
N LEU A 158 36.42 -4.36 -5.77
CA LEU A 158 35.56 -4.63 -6.93
C LEU A 158 35.12 -6.10 -6.98
N GLN A 159 36.01 -7.03 -6.64
CA GLN A 159 35.66 -8.45 -6.60
C GLN A 159 34.64 -8.76 -5.50
N SER A 160 34.83 -8.20 -4.30
CA SER A 160 33.87 -8.34 -3.19
C SER A 160 32.46 -7.83 -3.57
N HIS A 161 32.36 -6.66 -4.22
CA HIS A 161 31.09 -6.14 -4.72
C HIS A 161 30.45 -7.06 -5.76
N LYS A 162 31.23 -7.60 -6.71
CA LYS A 162 30.73 -8.54 -7.72
C LYS A 162 30.18 -9.82 -7.09
N ASP A 163 30.86 -10.34 -6.07
CA ASP A 163 30.44 -11.57 -5.40
C ASP A 163 29.14 -11.34 -4.62
N LEU A 164 28.99 -10.19 -3.95
CA LEU A 164 27.73 -9.82 -3.30
C LEU A 164 26.59 -9.60 -4.31
N LEU A 165 26.85 -8.92 -5.43
CA LEU A 165 25.86 -8.72 -6.50
C LEU A 165 25.35 -10.07 -7.03
N LYS A 166 26.25 -11.02 -7.31
CA LYS A 166 25.87 -12.38 -7.73
C LYS A 166 25.00 -13.09 -6.69
N ALA A 167 25.30 -12.93 -5.40
CA ALA A 167 24.50 -13.51 -4.33
C ALA A 167 23.08 -12.89 -4.28
N ILE A 168 22.98 -11.58 -4.45
CA ILE A 168 21.69 -10.87 -4.51
C ILE A 168 20.89 -11.28 -5.75
N GLU A 169 21.52 -11.36 -6.93
CA GLU A 169 20.87 -11.79 -8.18
C GLU A 169 20.30 -13.21 -8.07
N ARG A 170 21.02 -14.14 -7.42
CA ARG A 170 20.52 -15.49 -7.16
C ARG A 170 19.29 -15.49 -6.26
N GLN A 171 19.30 -14.72 -5.17
CA GLN A 171 18.13 -14.61 -4.28
C GLN A 171 16.95 -13.93 -4.98
N LEU A 172 17.19 -12.95 -5.84
CA LEU A 172 16.15 -12.32 -6.65
C LEU A 172 15.50 -13.33 -7.60
N ALA A 173 16.29 -14.15 -8.30
CA ALA A 173 15.78 -15.18 -9.20
C ALA A 173 14.93 -16.23 -8.46
N ASP A 174 15.36 -16.65 -7.27
CA ASP A 174 14.63 -17.57 -6.41
C ASP A 174 13.28 -16.96 -5.94
N LEU A 175 13.29 -15.72 -5.45
CA LEU A 175 12.05 -15.03 -5.06
C LEU A 175 11.12 -14.79 -6.25
N ASP A 176 11.66 -14.45 -7.42
CA ASP A 176 10.87 -14.32 -8.65
C ASP A 176 10.15 -15.63 -8.98
N GLN A 177 10.80 -16.78 -8.77
CA GLN A 177 10.18 -18.09 -8.95
C GLN A 177 9.10 -18.36 -7.91
N GLN A 178 9.39 -18.15 -6.63
CA GLN A 178 8.42 -18.34 -5.55
C GLN A 178 7.17 -17.45 -5.71
N ILE A 179 7.34 -16.20 -6.16
CA ILE A 179 6.22 -15.29 -6.44
C ILE A 179 5.37 -15.83 -7.59
N ARG A 180 5.99 -16.28 -8.68
CA ARG A 180 5.27 -16.88 -9.81
C ARG A 180 4.48 -18.10 -9.38
N ASP A 181 5.07 -18.98 -8.58
CA ASP A 181 4.42 -20.21 -8.14
C ASP A 181 3.24 -19.91 -7.21
N ALA A 182 3.40 -18.98 -6.26
CA ALA A 182 2.30 -18.52 -5.41
C ALA A 182 1.15 -17.89 -6.20
N ILE A 183 1.44 -17.15 -7.29
CA ILE A 183 0.40 -16.62 -8.19
C ILE A 183 -0.31 -17.76 -8.92
N LYS A 184 0.42 -18.79 -9.37
CA LYS A 184 -0.13 -19.95 -10.10
C LYS A 184 -1.04 -20.84 -9.25
N GLU A 185 -0.81 -20.89 -7.95
CA GLU A 185 -1.67 -21.64 -7.02
C GLU A 185 -3.08 -21.04 -6.91
N SER A 186 -3.29 -19.78 -7.31
CA SER A 186 -4.59 -19.11 -7.28
C SER A 186 -5.07 -18.74 -8.68
N PRO A 187 -6.10 -19.43 -9.22
CA PRO A 187 -6.68 -19.10 -10.53
C PRO A 187 -7.12 -17.63 -10.64
N ALA A 188 -7.61 -17.04 -9.54
CA ALA A 188 -8.01 -15.64 -9.49
C ALA A 188 -6.81 -14.68 -9.59
N TRP A 189 -5.64 -15.05 -9.05
CA TRP A 189 -4.43 -14.25 -9.17
C TRP A 189 -3.77 -14.42 -10.53
N MET A 190 -3.75 -15.63 -11.07
CA MET A 190 -3.29 -15.89 -12.44
C MET A 190 -4.06 -15.03 -13.43
N ALA A 191 -5.40 -15.08 -13.40
CA ALA A 191 -6.23 -14.31 -14.31
C ALA A 191 -5.97 -12.80 -14.21
N LYS A 192 -5.77 -12.28 -12.98
CA LYS A 192 -5.38 -10.87 -12.77
C LYS A 192 -3.98 -10.57 -13.32
N ALA A 193 -3.01 -11.43 -13.08
CA ALA A 193 -1.65 -11.25 -13.57
C ALA A 193 -1.60 -11.25 -15.10
N GLU A 194 -2.24 -12.19 -15.76
CA GLU A 194 -2.37 -12.24 -17.23
C GLU A 194 -3.06 -10.99 -17.78
N LEU A 195 -4.12 -10.53 -17.11
CA LEU A 195 -4.82 -9.31 -17.48
C LEU A 195 -3.89 -8.09 -17.40
N TYR A 196 -3.07 -7.97 -16.35
CA TYR A 196 -2.12 -6.87 -16.23
C TYR A 196 -0.96 -6.98 -17.23
N ASP A 197 -0.44 -8.18 -17.45
CA ASP A 197 0.65 -8.47 -18.39
C ASP A 197 0.27 -8.21 -19.85
N SER A 198 -1.03 -8.34 -20.18
CA SER A 198 -1.54 -7.99 -21.51
C SER A 198 -1.32 -6.52 -21.93
N VAL A 199 -1.06 -5.62 -20.97
CA VAL A 199 -0.85 -4.19 -21.22
C VAL A 199 0.61 -3.96 -21.66
N PRO A 200 0.86 -3.44 -22.88
CA PRO A 200 2.22 -3.13 -23.31
C PRO A 200 2.92 -2.20 -22.32
N GLY A 201 4.14 -2.58 -21.92
CA GLY A 201 4.92 -1.89 -20.90
C GLY A 201 4.76 -2.44 -19.48
N ILE A 202 3.84 -3.39 -19.27
CA ILE A 202 3.81 -4.25 -18.08
C ILE A 202 4.35 -5.61 -18.51
N GLY A 203 5.23 -6.17 -17.67
CA GLY A 203 5.71 -7.53 -17.82
C GLY A 203 5.34 -8.35 -16.58
N GLU A 204 5.46 -9.67 -16.69
CA GLU A 204 5.10 -10.66 -15.66
C GLU A 204 5.46 -10.23 -14.23
N GLN A 205 6.70 -9.81 -13.97
CA GLN A 205 7.12 -9.45 -12.61
C GLN A 205 6.37 -8.21 -12.08
N THR A 206 6.07 -7.26 -12.95
CA THR A 206 5.26 -6.08 -12.61
C THR A 206 3.80 -6.47 -12.39
N ALA A 207 3.27 -7.37 -13.21
CA ALA A 207 1.91 -7.90 -13.05
C ALA A 207 1.74 -8.62 -11.70
N CYS A 208 2.63 -9.55 -11.36
CA CYS A 208 2.62 -10.25 -10.07
C CYS A 208 2.75 -9.27 -8.89
N ALA A 209 3.64 -8.28 -9.00
CA ALA A 209 3.79 -7.27 -7.97
C ALA A 209 2.51 -6.42 -7.79
N LEU A 210 1.78 -6.10 -8.85
CA LEU A 210 0.49 -5.40 -8.77
C LEU A 210 -0.60 -6.26 -8.12
N VAL A 211 -0.63 -7.57 -8.38
CA VAL A 211 -1.57 -8.49 -7.70
C VAL A 211 -1.34 -8.47 -6.19
N ALA A 212 -0.08 -8.48 -5.75
CA ALA A 212 0.27 -8.49 -4.33
C ALA A 212 0.07 -7.12 -3.65
N GLU A 213 0.57 -6.04 -4.25
CA GLU A 213 0.68 -4.72 -3.61
C GLU A 213 -0.55 -3.83 -3.83
N LEU A 214 -1.42 -4.18 -4.78
CA LEU A 214 -2.62 -3.41 -5.11
C LEU A 214 -3.85 -4.31 -5.38
N PRO A 215 -4.27 -5.14 -4.41
CA PRO A 215 -5.42 -6.04 -4.55
C PRO A 215 -6.75 -5.30 -4.80
N GLU A 216 -6.82 -4.00 -4.50
CA GLU A 216 -8.00 -3.15 -4.69
C GLU A 216 -8.23 -2.68 -6.14
N LEU A 217 -7.36 -3.07 -7.08
CA LEU A 217 -7.59 -2.83 -8.51
C LEU A 217 -8.93 -3.43 -8.94
N GLY A 218 -9.77 -2.60 -9.55
CA GLY A 218 -11.09 -2.99 -10.04
C GLY A 218 -12.24 -2.72 -9.08
N THR A 219 -11.98 -2.44 -7.80
CA THR A 219 -13.03 -2.19 -6.81
C THR A 219 -13.17 -0.72 -6.43
N LEU A 220 -12.07 0.04 -6.53
CA LEU A 220 -12.03 1.46 -6.16
C LEU A 220 -12.36 2.36 -7.35
N ASN A 221 -12.94 3.53 -7.06
CA ASN A 221 -13.10 4.56 -8.08
C ASN A 221 -11.76 5.20 -8.46
N ARG A 222 -11.74 5.92 -9.59
CA ARG A 222 -10.54 6.57 -10.13
C ARG A 222 -9.84 7.49 -9.13
N GLY A 223 -10.58 8.23 -8.32
CA GLY A 223 -10.02 9.12 -7.30
C GLY A 223 -9.35 8.33 -6.18
N GLN A 224 -10.05 7.33 -5.65
CA GLN A 224 -9.58 6.46 -4.57
C GLN A 224 -8.32 5.68 -4.95
N ILE A 225 -8.31 5.02 -6.12
CA ILE A 225 -7.15 4.21 -6.55
C ILE A 225 -5.91 5.08 -6.80
N THR A 226 -6.09 6.28 -7.37
CA THR A 226 -4.98 7.20 -7.62
C THR A 226 -4.46 7.85 -6.33
N ALA A 227 -5.33 8.09 -5.35
CA ALA A 227 -4.90 8.53 -4.02
C ALA A 227 -4.15 7.40 -3.27
N LEU A 228 -4.66 6.16 -3.33
CA LEU A 228 -4.05 4.99 -2.71
C LEU A 228 -2.64 4.73 -3.25
N ALA A 229 -2.44 4.81 -4.57
CA ALA A 229 -1.12 4.69 -5.21
C ALA A 229 -0.23 5.94 -5.02
N GLY A 230 -0.76 7.03 -4.45
CA GLY A 230 -0.01 8.28 -4.25
C GLY A 230 0.28 9.03 -5.56
N LEU A 231 -0.66 8.98 -6.50
CA LEU A 231 -0.61 9.65 -7.81
C LEU A 231 -1.64 10.78 -7.97
N ALA A 232 -2.49 10.99 -6.96
CA ALA A 232 -3.40 12.14 -6.92
C ALA A 232 -2.61 13.44 -6.71
N PRO A 233 -2.69 14.42 -7.63
CA PRO A 233 -2.10 15.73 -7.42
C PRO A 233 -2.98 16.53 -6.45
N TYR A 234 -2.40 17.06 -5.38
CA TYR A 234 -3.11 17.89 -4.42
C TYR A 234 -2.86 19.37 -4.69
N ASP A 235 -3.89 20.16 -4.41
CA ASP A 235 -3.88 21.61 -4.59
C ASP A 235 -3.05 22.25 -3.49
N ASN A 236 -2.35 23.33 -3.84
CA ASN A 236 -1.50 24.09 -2.95
C ASN A 236 -1.84 25.58 -3.08
N ASP A 237 -3.14 25.86 -3.03
CA ASP A 237 -3.69 27.17 -3.27
C ASP A 237 -4.08 27.80 -1.93
N SER A 238 -3.87 29.11 -1.79
CA SER A 238 -4.21 29.87 -0.57
C SER A 238 -4.69 31.27 -0.95
N GLY A 239 -5.98 31.56 -0.72
CA GLY A 239 -6.59 32.82 -1.18
C GLY A 239 -6.38 33.02 -2.68
N ALA A 240 -5.73 34.12 -3.06
CA ALA A 240 -5.39 34.43 -4.46
C ALA A 240 -4.16 33.66 -5.01
N ARG A 241 -3.38 32.99 -4.15
CA ARG A 241 -2.18 32.25 -4.58
C ARG A 241 -2.58 30.92 -5.22
N ARG A 242 -2.14 30.70 -6.47
CA ARG A 242 -2.15 29.39 -7.13
C ARG A 242 -0.77 28.74 -7.01
N GLY A 243 -0.67 27.65 -6.25
CA GLY A 243 0.59 26.94 -6.05
C GLY A 243 0.82 25.82 -7.06
N LYS A 244 2.05 25.30 -7.09
CA LYS A 244 2.36 24.10 -7.85
C LYS A 244 1.71 22.89 -7.17
N ARG A 245 0.85 22.18 -7.91
CA ARG A 245 0.28 20.90 -7.46
C ARG A 245 1.37 19.84 -7.38
N SER A 246 1.31 19.01 -6.34
CA SER A 246 2.27 17.92 -6.12
C SER A 246 1.58 16.65 -5.66
N ILE A 247 2.19 15.51 -5.98
CA ILE A 247 1.78 14.22 -5.42
C ILE A 247 2.41 14.05 -4.04
N ARG A 248 1.68 13.45 -3.10
CA ARG A 248 2.18 13.13 -1.75
C ARG A 248 1.42 11.92 -1.19
N GLY A 249 2.06 11.17 -0.29
CA GLY A 249 1.45 10.03 0.39
C GLY A 249 1.28 8.78 -0.49
N GLY A 250 0.28 7.95 -0.14
CA GLY A 250 -0.03 6.68 -0.81
C GLY A 250 1.03 5.58 -0.62
N ARG A 251 0.80 4.43 -1.26
CA ARG A 251 1.72 3.27 -1.27
C ARG A 251 2.93 3.56 -2.16
N ALA A 252 4.06 3.86 -1.54
CA ALA A 252 5.29 4.20 -2.25
C ALA A 252 5.81 3.04 -3.14
N ALA A 253 5.66 1.79 -2.68
CA ALA A 253 6.03 0.60 -3.44
C ALA A 253 5.23 0.49 -4.75
N VAL A 254 3.90 0.61 -4.68
CA VAL A 254 3.02 0.65 -5.86
C VAL A 254 3.42 1.77 -6.82
N ARG A 255 3.73 2.96 -6.29
CA ARG A 255 4.19 4.09 -7.12
C ARG A 255 5.50 3.78 -7.84
N ALA A 256 6.45 3.09 -7.20
CA ALA A 256 7.71 2.68 -7.82
C ALA A 256 7.46 1.64 -8.94
N ILE A 257 6.62 0.64 -8.70
CA ILE A 257 6.20 -0.36 -9.69
C ILE A 257 5.59 0.33 -10.93
N LEU A 258 4.62 1.22 -10.70
CA LEU A 258 3.97 1.97 -11.78
C LEU A 258 4.94 2.88 -12.55
N TYR A 259 5.98 3.39 -11.89
CA TYR A 259 6.96 4.24 -12.55
C TYR A 259 7.79 3.43 -13.56
N MET A 260 8.26 2.25 -13.14
CA MET A 260 9.00 1.33 -14.00
C MET A 260 8.13 0.83 -15.17
N ALA A 261 6.89 0.44 -14.89
CA ALA A 261 5.92 0.08 -15.93
C ALA A 261 5.70 1.23 -16.94
N THR A 262 5.57 2.45 -16.43
CA THR A 262 5.33 3.63 -17.28
C THR A 262 6.53 3.96 -18.14
N LEU A 263 7.77 3.76 -17.66
CA LEU A 263 8.97 3.94 -18.48
C LEU A 263 8.91 3.07 -19.73
N ALA A 264 8.57 1.78 -19.57
CA ALA A 264 8.38 0.88 -20.71
C ALA A 264 7.15 1.27 -21.55
N ALA A 265 6.02 1.59 -20.91
CA ALA A 265 4.79 1.97 -21.60
C ALA A 265 4.94 3.23 -22.47
N THR A 266 5.75 4.21 -22.06
CA THR A 266 6.01 5.40 -22.90
C THR A 266 6.75 5.08 -24.20
N ARG A 267 7.38 3.90 -24.30
CA ARG A 267 8.08 3.43 -25.49
C ARG A 267 7.23 2.47 -26.34
N TRP A 268 6.46 1.60 -25.68
CA TRP A 268 5.83 0.45 -26.34
C TRP A 268 4.31 0.45 -26.29
N ASN A 269 3.69 1.24 -25.42
CA ASN A 269 2.23 1.35 -25.35
C ASN A 269 1.74 2.55 -26.16
N PRO A 270 1.01 2.37 -27.27
CA PRO A 270 0.65 3.47 -28.17
C PRO A 270 -0.18 4.55 -27.46
N VAL A 271 -1.07 4.19 -26.53
CA VAL A 271 -1.92 5.13 -25.80
C VAL A 271 -1.12 5.95 -24.79
N ILE A 272 -0.21 5.31 -24.06
CA ILE A 272 0.62 5.99 -23.06
C ILE A 272 1.71 6.82 -23.74
N GLN A 273 2.31 6.31 -24.81
CA GLN A 273 3.30 7.00 -25.62
C GLN A 273 2.73 8.30 -26.22
N ALA A 274 1.59 8.22 -26.92
CA ALA A 274 0.95 9.40 -27.49
C ALA A 274 0.60 10.44 -26.42
N TYR A 275 0.11 9.98 -25.26
CA TYR A 275 -0.19 10.88 -24.14
C TYR A 275 1.07 11.53 -23.55
N TYR A 276 2.18 10.78 -23.45
CA TYR A 276 3.45 11.29 -22.98
C TYR A 276 3.99 12.39 -23.89
N TYR A 277 4.07 12.14 -25.20
CA TYR A 277 4.58 13.11 -26.16
C TYR A 277 3.72 14.37 -26.24
N LYS A 278 2.38 14.22 -26.22
CA LYS A 278 1.46 15.36 -26.12
C LYS A 278 1.76 16.27 -24.91
N LEU A 279 2.07 15.69 -23.75
CA LEU A 279 2.42 16.46 -22.56
C LEU A 279 3.80 17.12 -22.70
N LYS A 280 4.75 16.44 -23.34
CA LYS A 280 6.09 16.96 -23.61
C LYS A 280 6.05 18.16 -24.56
N GLU A 281 5.26 18.08 -25.63
CA GLU A 281 5.01 19.17 -26.58
C GLU A 281 4.33 20.36 -25.90
N ALA A 282 3.41 20.10 -24.96
CA ALA A 282 2.81 21.14 -24.12
C ALA A 282 3.76 21.72 -23.04
N GLY A 283 5.08 21.50 -23.15
CA GLY A 283 6.10 22.06 -22.27
C GLY A 283 6.18 21.44 -20.88
N LYS A 284 5.52 20.28 -20.62
CA LYS A 284 5.60 19.65 -19.30
C LYS A 284 6.98 19.05 -19.05
N LEU A 285 7.48 19.23 -17.82
CA LEU A 285 8.69 18.58 -17.34
C LEU A 285 8.54 17.05 -17.40
N HIS A 286 9.64 16.34 -17.63
CA HIS A 286 9.63 14.89 -17.78
C HIS A 286 8.92 14.18 -16.60
N LYS A 287 9.30 14.49 -15.35
CA LYS A 287 8.66 13.88 -14.16
C LYS A 287 7.17 14.19 -14.05
N VAL A 288 6.72 15.36 -14.50
CA VAL A 288 5.29 15.72 -14.50
C VAL A 288 4.53 14.90 -15.54
N ALA A 289 5.10 14.75 -16.74
CA ALA A 289 4.52 13.90 -17.78
C ALA A 289 4.47 12.42 -17.35
N MET A 290 5.55 11.91 -16.74
CA MET A 290 5.61 10.55 -16.20
C MET A 290 4.52 10.28 -15.17
N VAL A 291 4.35 11.15 -14.16
CA VAL A 291 3.29 10.99 -13.15
C VAL A 291 1.89 11.00 -13.78
N ALA A 292 1.67 11.85 -14.78
CA ALA A 292 0.40 11.86 -15.51
C ALA A 292 0.18 10.56 -16.29
N CYS A 293 1.22 10.01 -16.92
CA CYS A 293 1.17 8.73 -17.62
C CYS A 293 0.95 7.56 -16.64
N MET A 294 1.61 7.54 -15.49
CA MET A 294 1.38 6.54 -14.43
C MET A 294 -0.08 6.56 -13.98
N ARG A 295 -0.65 7.76 -13.77
CA ARG A 295 -2.06 7.90 -13.39
C ARG A 295 -3.02 7.41 -14.48
N LYS A 296 -2.69 7.64 -15.76
CA LYS A 296 -3.46 7.14 -16.91
C LYS A 296 -3.38 5.61 -16.98
N LEU A 297 -2.19 5.03 -16.90
CA LEU A 297 -1.96 3.58 -16.89
C LEU A 297 -2.70 2.91 -15.73
N LEU A 298 -2.60 3.46 -14.51
CA LEU A 298 -3.31 2.94 -13.34
C LEU A 298 -4.83 2.99 -13.52
N THR A 299 -5.37 4.06 -14.11
CA THR A 299 -6.81 4.17 -14.37
C THR A 299 -7.26 3.11 -15.38
N ILE A 300 -6.45 2.83 -16.40
CA ILE A 300 -6.71 1.77 -17.39
C ILE A 300 -6.73 0.41 -16.70
N LEU A 301 -5.70 0.08 -15.92
CA LEU A 301 -5.62 -1.18 -15.16
C LEU A 301 -6.82 -1.36 -14.24
N ASN A 302 -7.24 -0.30 -13.55
CA ASN A 302 -8.39 -0.35 -12.65
C ASN A 302 -9.70 -0.63 -13.40
N VAL A 303 -9.88 -0.06 -14.60
CA VAL A 303 -11.06 -0.37 -15.43
C VAL A 303 -10.99 -1.80 -15.95
N MET A 304 -9.83 -2.24 -16.48
CA MET A 304 -9.63 -3.60 -16.97
C MET A 304 -9.92 -4.66 -15.89
N ALA A 305 -9.43 -4.44 -14.67
CA ALA A 305 -9.70 -5.31 -13.53
C ALA A 305 -11.20 -5.32 -13.14
N ALA A 306 -11.88 -4.17 -13.21
CA ALA A 306 -13.31 -4.08 -12.90
C ALA A 306 -14.19 -4.80 -13.93
N THR A 307 -13.77 -4.81 -15.20
CA THR A 307 -14.55 -5.38 -16.31
C THR A 307 -14.02 -6.73 -16.79
N ASN A 308 -13.01 -7.29 -16.11
CA ASN A 308 -12.31 -8.52 -16.48
C ASN A 308 -11.95 -8.57 -17.98
N SER A 309 -11.31 -7.51 -18.45
CA SER A 309 -11.11 -7.24 -19.87
C SER A 309 -9.64 -7.06 -20.21
N MET A 310 -9.17 -7.79 -21.21
CA MET A 310 -7.79 -7.69 -21.71
C MET A 310 -7.53 -6.37 -22.42
N TRP A 311 -6.25 -6.01 -22.55
CA TRP A 311 -5.84 -4.83 -23.29
C TRP A 311 -6.05 -5.02 -24.80
N ILE A 312 -6.76 -4.09 -25.46
CA ILE A 312 -6.98 -4.13 -26.91
C ILE A 312 -6.72 -2.76 -27.50
N GLY A 313 -5.43 -2.40 -27.64
CA GLY A 313 -4.99 -1.25 -28.43
C GLY A 313 -5.61 0.11 -28.05
N GLY A 314 -6.15 0.25 -26.83
CA GLY A 314 -6.86 1.44 -26.34
C GLY A 314 -8.38 1.32 -26.19
N LYS A 315 -8.98 0.17 -26.49
CA LYS A 315 -10.33 -0.22 -26.07
C LYS A 315 -10.23 -1.40 -25.09
N VAL A 316 -11.12 -1.41 -24.10
CA VAL A 316 -11.27 -2.48 -23.12
C VAL A 316 -12.40 -3.37 -23.67
N SER A 317 -12.15 -4.61 -24.14
CA SER A 317 -13.27 -5.49 -24.55
C SER A 317 -13.67 -6.41 -23.43
N LYS A 318 -14.99 -6.53 -23.26
CA LYS A 318 -15.60 -7.54 -22.41
C LYS A 318 -15.19 -8.91 -22.93
N THR A 319 -14.68 -9.75 -22.04
CA THR A 319 -14.60 -11.19 -22.29
C THR A 319 -16.03 -11.72 -22.14
N THR A 320 -16.58 -12.26 -23.22
CA THR A 320 -17.90 -12.90 -23.26
C THR A 320 -17.89 -14.20 -22.48
#